data_AF-A0AA44HJ41-F1
#
_entry.id   AF-A0AA44HJ41-F1
#
_cell.length_a   1.000
_cell.length_b   1.000
_cell.length_c   1.000
_cell.angle_alpha   90.00
_cell.angle_beta   90.00
_cell.angle_gamma   90.00
#
_symmetry.space_group_name_H-M   'P 1'
#
loop_
_entity.id
_entity.type
_entity.pdbx_description
1 polymer ?
#
loop_
_entity_poly.entity_id
_entity_poly.type
_entity_poly.pdbx_seq_one_letter_code
_entity_poly.pdbx_strand_id
1 'polypeptide(L)'
;MVIFKNILLFLFFSTYLLAQEDFTPLEQCTYENEKFWIKILNLCPEGNITCDKVVYVGVNKNNGKYIVLNGKSISDVNMNFKGYVFKNGIYEYNIFNNFLYISKNKQIIQEYRLKLCEK
;
A
#
# COMPACT_ATOMS: atom_id res chain seq x y z
N MET A 1 -56.56 -15.04 30.33
CA MET A 1 -56.71 -16.51 30.35
C MET A 1 -56.97 -16.91 28.90
N VAL A 2 -56.06 -17.46 28.10
CA VAL A 2 -54.99 -18.48 28.24
C VAL A 2 -53.89 -18.06 27.22
N ILE A 3 -52.60 -17.83 27.51
CA ILE A 3 -51.45 -18.65 27.97
C ILE A 3 -50.94 -19.70 26.94
N PHE A 4 -49.81 -19.33 26.31
CA PHE A 4 -48.62 -20.12 25.90
C PHE A 4 -48.73 -21.28 24.89
N LYS A 5 -47.94 -21.18 23.80
CA LYS A 5 -46.72 -22.01 23.62
C LYS A 5 -45.80 -21.50 22.49
N ASN A 6 -44.52 -21.35 22.86
CA ASN A 6 -43.29 -21.14 22.08
C ASN A 6 -43.29 -21.66 20.63
N ILE A 7 -42.50 -21.00 19.76
CA ILE A 7 -41.26 -21.59 19.18
C ILE A 7 -40.48 -20.53 18.39
N LEU A 8 -39.23 -20.32 18.85
CA LEU A 8 -38.00 -19.86 18.21
C LEU A 8 -38.03 -18.62 17.27
N LEU A 9 -37.48 -17.46 17.66
CA LEU A 9 -36.04 -17.10 17.69
C LEU A 9 -35.46 -16.88 16.28
N PHE A 10 -35.62 -15.66 15.75
CA PHE A 10 -34.73 -15.11 14.71
C PHE A 10 -34.44 -13.64 15.03
N LEU A 11 -33.75 -13.41 16.16
CA LEU A 11 -32.91 -12.22 16.31
C LEU A 11 -31.67 -12.43 15.43
N PHE A 12 -31.84 -12.30 14.12
CA PHE A 12 -30.74 -12.05 13.19
C PHE A 12 -30.76 -10.57 12.84
N PHE A 13 -30.69 -9.71 13.86
CA PHE A 13 -30.05 -8.42 13.65
C PHE A 13 -28.56 -8.73 13.62
N SER A 14 -28.17 -9.20 12.43
CA SER A 14 -26.83 -9.52 12.01
C SER A 14 -25.89 -8.53 12.69
N THR A 15 -25.07 -9.04 13.61
CA THR A 15 -23.84 -8.36 13.96
C THR A 15 -23.08 -8.24 12.65
N TYR A 16 -23.27 -7.12 11.96
CA TYR A 16 -22.30 -6.61 11.00
C TYR A 16 -21.06 -6.31 11.84
N LEU A 17 -20.32 -7.37 12.17
CA LEU A 17 -18.88 -7.28 12.26
C LEU A 17 -18.51 -6.66 10.92
N LEU A 18 -18.25 -5.35 10.95
CA LEU A 18 -17.32 -4.76 10.02
C LEU A 18 -16.02 -5.51 10.26
N ALA A 19 -15.89 -6.69 9.64
CA ALA A 19 -14.58 -7.15 9.25
C ALA A 19 -14.10 -6.04 8.30
N GLN A 20 -13.43 -5.04 8.88
CA GLN A 20 -12.44 -4.32 8.12
C GLN A 20 -11.51 -5.45 7.71
N GLU A 21 -11.60 -5.86 6.44
CA GLU A 21 -10.53 -6.65 5.85
C GLU A 21 -9.31 -5.74 5.92
N ASP A 22 -8.59 -5.86 7.03
CA ASP A 22 -7.29 -5.26 7.20
C ASP A 22 -6.47 -5.88 6.08
N PHE A 23 -6.24 -5.09 5.03
CA PHE A 23 -5.28 -5.39 4.00
C PHE A 23 -3.93 -5.48 4.71
N THR A 24 -3.61 -6.66 5.25
CA THR A 24 -2.34 -6.92 5.90
C THR A 24 -1.36 -7.22 4.76
N PRO A 25 -0.37 -6.35 4.50
CA PRO A 25 0.60 -6.58 3.42
C PRO A 25 1.56 -7.74 3.73
N LEU A 26 1.35 -8.45 4.84
CA LEU A 26 2.28 -9.37 5.45
C LEU A 26 2.63 -10.54 4.53
N GLU A 27 1.75 -10.90 3.59
CA GLU A 27 2.04 -12.05 2.73
C GLU A 27 3.02 -11.76 1.58
N GLN A 28 3.33 -10.49 1.23
CA GLN A 28 4.39 -10.23 0.23
C GLN A 28 4.73 -8.75 0.04
N CYS A 29 5.12 -8.00 1.07
CA CYS A 29 5.63 -6.64 0.84
C CYS A 29 6.90 -6.66 -0.05
N THR A 30 7.12 -5.59 -0.81
CA THR A 30 8.31 -5.40 -1.66
C THR A 30 9.44 -4.78 -0.85
N TYR A 31 9.11 -3.73 -0.09
CA TYR A 31 10.04 -3.04 0.78
C TYR A 31 9.43 -2.84 2.17
N GLU A 32 10.30 -2.61 3.14
CA GLU A 32 9.89 -2.14 4.45
C GLU A 32 10.91 -1.18 5.05
N ASN A 33 10.44 -0.43 6.04
CA ASN A 33 11.27 0.36 6.96
C ASN A 33 10.68 0.27 8.37
N GLU A 34 11.12 1.13 9.28
CA GLU A 34 10.67 1.13 10.66
C GLU A 34 9.20 1.56 10.84
N LYS A 35 8.60 2.24 9.86
CA LYS A 35 7.22 2.76 9.93
C LYS A 35 6.23 2.11 8.97
N PHE A 36 6.71 1.59 7.84
CA PHE A 36 5.87 1.20 6.72
C PHE A 36 6.23 -0.17 6.15
N TRP A 37 5.21 -0.95 5.81
CA TRP A 37 5.31 -1.98 4.77
C TRP A 37 4.90 -1.38 3.43
N ILE A 38 5.64 -1.69 2.37
CA ILE A 38 5.42 -1.14 1.03
C ILE A 38 5.31 -2.28 0.03
N LYS A 39 4.21 -2.33 -0.72
CA LYS A 39 4.05 -3.20 -1.89
C LYS A 39 4.14 -2.37 -3.16
N ILE A 40 4.97 -2.83 -4.10
CA ILE A 40 5.01 -2.31 -5.46
C ILE A 40 4.40 -3.35 -6.40
N LEU A 41 3.42 -2.93 -7.19
CA LEU A 41 2.79 -3.74 -8.24
C LEU A 41 3.12 -3.12 -9.59
N ASN A 42 3.90 -3.84 -10.40
CA ASN A 42 4.13 -3.46 -11.79
C ASN A 42 3.02 -4.09 -12.65
N LEU A 43 2.15 -3.26 -13.24
CA LEU A 43 1.01 -3.70 -14.06
C LEU A 43 1.33 -3.65 -15.57
N CYS A 44 2.61 -3.55 -15.91
CA CYS A 44 3.09 -3.63 -17.29
C CYS A 44 3.52 -5.07 -17.62
N PRO A 45 3.57 -5.43 -18.92
CA PRO A 45 4.15 -6.69 -19.35
C PRO A 45 5.57 -6.87 -18.79
N GLU A 46 5.93 -8.13 -18.51
CA GLU A 46 7.27 -8.48 -18.03
C GLU A 46 8.35 -7.97 -19.00
N GLY A 47 9.47 -7.51 -18.46
CA GLY A 47 10.59 -6.97 -19.23
C GLY A 47 10.46 -5.50 -19.63
N ASN A 48 9.33 -4.83 -19.33
CA ASN A 48 9.21 -3.39 -19.60
C ASN A 48 9.91 -2.55 -18.53
N ILE A 49 11.02 -1.91 -18.90
CA ILE A 49 11.82 -1.08 -17.99
C ILE A 49 11.12 0.26 -17.68
N THR A 50 10.38 0.80 -18.65
CA THR A 50 9.61 2.05 -18.54
C THR A 50 8.13 1.72 -18.39
N CYS A 51 7.73 1.38 -17.18
CA CYS A 51 6.35 1.10 -16.83
C CYS A 51 5.66 2.35 -16.29
N ASP A 52 4.60 2.80 -16.97
CA ASP A 52 3.76 3.93 -16.55
C ASP A 52 2.54 3.52 -15.69
N LYS A 53 2.40 2.21 -15.45
CA LYS A 53 1.32 1.60 -14.66
C LYS A 53 1.89 0.85 -13.46
N VAL A 54 2.43 1.60 -12.50
CA VAL A 54 2.93 1.06 -11.24
C VAL A 54 2.03 1.50 -10.09
N VAL A 55 1.69 0.58 -9.19
CA VAL A 55 0.91 0.87 -7.98
C VAL A 55 1.80 0.73 -6.75
N TYR A 56 1.78 1.75 -5.90
CA TYR A 56 2.35 1.75 -4.56
C TYR A 56 1.25 1.52 -3.54
N VAL A 57 1.43 0.57 -2.64
CA VAL A 57 0.60 0.41 -1.44
C VAL A 57 1.51 0.55 -0.23
N GLY A 58 1.32 1.61 0.55
CA GLY A 58 2.07 1.85 1.78
C GLY A 58 1.16 1.70 2.99
N VAL A 59 1.55 0.85 3.94
CA VAL A 59 0.77 0.56 5.15
C VAL A 59 1.58 0.94 6.38
N ASN A 60 0.99 1.74 7.26
CA ASN A 60 1.59 2.15 8.51
C ASN A 60 1.58 0.99 9.51
N LYS A 61 2.77 0.55 9.96
CA LYS A 61 2.95 -0.58 10.88
C LYS A 61 2.28 -0.36 12.24
N ASN A 62 2.15 0.89 12.68
CA ASN A 62 1.62 1.22 14.01
C ASN A 62 0.11 1.19 14.09
N ASN A 63 -0.60 1.46 12.98
CA ASN A 63 -2.06 1.62 13.02
C ASN A 63 -2.82 1.00 11.84
N GLY A 64 -2.14 0.28 10.95
CA GLY A 64 -2.75 -0.40 9.80
C GLY A 64 -3.27 0.52 8.70
N LYS A 65 -3.26 1.85 8.87
CA LYS A 65 -3.74 2.78 7.85
C LYS A 65 -2.87 2.67 6.61
N TYR A 66 -3.51 2.66 5.45
CA TYR A 66 -2.83 2.50 4.17
C TYR A 66 -3.13 3.62 3.19
N ILE A 67 -2.28 3.72 2.18
CA ILE A 67 -2.45 4.58 1.02
C ILE A 67 -2.11 3.80 -0.25
N VAL A 68 -2.89 4.02 -1.30
CA VAL A 68 -2.66 3.45 -2.63
C VAL A 68 -2.41 4.58 -3.61
N LEU A 69 -1.30 4.52 -4.35
CA LEU A 69 -0.89 5.56 -5.29
C LEU A 69 -0.55 4.96 -6.65
N ASN A 70 -0.99 5.63 -7.71
CA ASN A 70 -0.54 5.33 -9.06
C ASN A 70 0.76 6.09 -9.36
N GLY A 71 1.63 5.45 -10.13
CA GLY A 71 2.92 6.00 -10.48
C GLY A 71 3.57 5.24 -11.62
N LYS A 72 4.88 5.45 -11.77
CA LYS A 72 5.67 4.92 -12.87
C LYS A 72 7.08 4.57 -12.43
N SER A 73 7.75 3.70 -13.19
CA SER A 73 9.19 3.52 -13.07
C SER A 73 9.95 4.72 -13.64
N ILE A 74 11.20 4.88 -13.20
CA ILE A 74 12.14 5.88 -13.67
C ILE A 74 13.34 5.11 -14.22
N SER A 75 13.87 5.54 -15.37
CA SER A 75 15.11 5.03 -15.95
C SER A 75 16.11 6.15 -16.19
N ASP A 76 17.40 5.80 -16.35
CA ASP A 76 18.41 6.74 -16.86
C ASP A 76 18.39 6.85 -18.40
N VAL A 77 19.32 7.65 -18.93
CA VAL A 77 19.51 7.87 -20.37
C VAL A 77 19.85 6.57 -21.12
N ASN A 78 20.44 5.59 -20.43
CA ASN A 78 20.78 4.28 -21.00
C ASN A 78 19.65 3.25 -20.80
N MET A 79 18.45 3.70 -20.44
CA MET A 79 17.28 2.86 -20.15
C MET A 79 17.52 1.86 -19.00
N ASN A 80 18.41 2.15 -18.06
CA ASN A 80 18.52 1.32 -16.85
C ASN A 80 17.48 1.75 -15.82
N PHE A 81 16.80 0.78 -15.21
CA PHE A 81 15.89 1.03 -14.09
C PHE A 81 16.60 1.75 -12.93
N LYS A 82 15.97 2.81 -12.41
CA LYS A 82 16.47 3.60 -11.27
C LYS A 82 15.56 3.60 -10.06
N GLY A 83 14.27 3.34 -10.25
CA GLY A 83 13.31 3.48 -9.18
C GLY A 83 11.89 3.76 -9.64
N TYR A 84 11.12 4.37 -8.75
CA TYR A 84 9.70 4.66 -8.96
C TYR A 84 9.36 6.08 -8.49
N VAL A 85 8.37 6.70 -9.14
CA VAL A 85 7.76 7.97 -8.71
C VAL A 85 6.24 7.83 -8.63
N PHE A 86 5.66 8.29 -7.53
CA PHE A 86 4.22 8.31 -7.27
C PHE A 86 3.78 9.71 -6.84
N LYS A 87 2.58 10.13 -7.23
CA LYS A 87 2.06 11.47 -6.93
C LYS A 87 0.74 11.42 -6.18
N ASN A 88 0.59 12.31 -5.21
CA ASN A 88 -0.65 12.56 -4.49
C ASN A 88 -0.84 14.05 -4.24
N GLY A 89 -1.47 14.75 -5.19
CA GLY A 89 -1.61 16.21 -5.14
C GLY A 89 -0.24 16.91 -5.09
N ILE A 90 0.00 17.66 -4.02
CA ILE A 90 1.27 18.38 -3.79
C ILE A 90 2.40 17.50 -3.24
N TYR A 91 2.12 16.22 -2.97
CA TYR A 91 3.08 15.25 -2.46
C TYR A 91 3.61 14.38 -3.59
N GLU A 92 4.92 14.09 -3.54
CA GLU A 92 5.58 13.16 -4.44
C GLU A 92 6.43 12.17 -3.63
N TYR A 93 6.28 10.89 -3.95
CA TYR A 93 6.93 9.77 -3.30
C TYR A 93 7.89 9.16 -4.32
N ASN A 94 9.19 9.18 -4.00
CA ASN A 94 10.23 8.66 -4.86
C ASN A 94 10.93 7.48 -4.16
N ILE A 95 11.01 6.34 -4.84
CA ILE A 95 11.80 5.20 -4.38
C ILE A 95 13.00 5.06 -5.30
N PHE A 96 14.21 5.30 -4.79
CA PHE A 96 15.46 5.08 -5.53
C PHE A 96 16.59 4.75 -4.55
N ASN A 97 17.58 3.96 -4.98
CA ASN A 97 18.75 3.58 -4.18
C ASN A 97 18.44 3.06 -2.76
N ASN A 98 17.35 2.28 -2.60
CA ASN A 98 16.88 1.78 -1.30
C ASN A 98 16.42 2.86 -0.31
N PHE A 99 15.94 4.00 -0.81
CA PHE A 99 15.30 5.02 0.01
C PHE A 99 13.91 5.35 -0.51
N LEU A 100 13.01 5.69 0.41
CA LEU A 100 11.75 6.37 0.14
C LEU A 100 11.92 7.84 0.53
N TYR A 101 11.78 8.72 -0.45
CA TYR A 101 11.72 10.17 -0.25
C TYR A 101 10.30 10.64 -0.43
N ILE A 102 9.77 11.33 0.58
CA ILE A 102 8.47 11.99 0.50
C ILE A 102 8.73 13.48 0.45
N SER A 103 8.30 14.11 -0.63
CA SER A 103 8.40 15.55 -0.82
C SER A 103 7.03 16.21 -0.83
N LYS A 104 6.98 17.47 -0.39
CA LYS A 104 5.82 18.35 -0.47
C LYS A 104 6.26 19.62 -1.18
N ASN A 105 5.59 20.01 -2.27
CA ASN A 105 6.01 21.16 -3.09
C ASN A 105 7.50 21.11 -3.49
N LYS A 106 8.00 19.93 -3.87
CA LYS A 106 9.40 19.66 -4.26
C LYS A 106 10.44 19.75 -3.13
N GLN A 107 10.04 20.00 -1.89
CA GLN A 107 10.93 19.93 -0.72
C GLN A 107 10.79 18.57 -0.06
N ILE A 108 11.90 17.87 0.15
CA ILE A 108 11.91 16.58 0.88
C ILE A 108 11.55 16.88 2.33
N ILE A 109 10.49 16.23 2.81
CA ILE A 109 10.00 16.38 4.19
C ILE A 109 10.24 15.11 5.02
N GLN A 110 10.40 13.96 4.37
CA GLN A 110 10.70 12.68 5.03
C GLN A 110 11.59 11.84 4.13
N GLU A 111 12.50 11.10 4.76
CA GLU A 111 13.39 10.15 4.15
C GLU A 111 13.41 8.88 4.99
N TYR A 112 13.25 7.73 4.33
CA TYR A 112 13.28 6.43 4.98
C TYR A 112 14.19 5.49 4.23
N ARG A 113 15.12 4.85 4.95
CA ARG A 113 15.91 3.76 4.39
C ARG A 113 15.03 2.52 4.27
N LEU A 114 15.00 1.94 3.08
CA LEU A 114 14.24 0.74 2.78
C LEU A 114 15.12 -0.50 2.85
N LYS A 115 14.51 -1.59 3.31
CA LYS A 115 15.01 -2.95 3.16
C LYS A 115 14.03 -3.72 2.27
N LEU A 116 14.52 -4.73 1.56
CA LEU A 116 13.62 -5.70 0.94
C LEU A 116 12.94 -6.51 2.04
N CYS A 117 11.65 -6.78 1.88
CA CYS A 117 11.00 -7.72 2.80
C CYS A 117 11.58 -9.11 2.57
N GLU A 118 11.98 -9.77 3.67
CA GLU A 118 12.38 -11.17 3.64
C GLU A 118 11.15 -12.04 3.34
N LYS A 119 11.32 -13.06 2.49
CA LYS A 119 10.29 -14.04 2.16
C LYS A 119 10.39 -15.24 3.08
#